data_AF-A0A6S6VSF8-F1
#
_entry.id   AF-A0A6S6VSF8-F1
#
_cell.length_a   1.000
_cell.length_b   1.000
_cell.length_c   1.000
_cell.angle_alpha   90.00
_cell.angle_beta   90.00
_cell.angle_gamma   90.00
#
_symmetry.space_group_name_H-M   'P 1'
#
loop_
_entity.id
_entity.type
_entity.pdbx_description
1 polymer ?
#
loop_
_entity_poly.entity_id
_entity_poly.type
_entity_poly.pdbx_seq_one_letter_code
_entity_poly.pdbx_strand_id
1 'polypeptide(L)'
;MVSLNELPSELLSHVFSYTEPDLNPALSIYPLNALAATNKHLKEEVEEYARILLKKHRDIVPPKKSRKSCRRRWLGELCAFCKKNSKRRACFYPTLVCCIECDREQFDKMTMTDALKTTRLSKLDLFTPSELHPDLPPLRTGLYPVYGGIATMLSTPDVLARKAYIKSLPKRKANRPATDLPIGLEKRVRHT
;
A
#
# COMPACT_ATOMS: atom_id res chain seq x y z
N MET A 1 11.20 29.23 -21.44
CA MET A 1 10.46 28.09 -20.86
C MET A 1 9.99 28.54 -19.50
N VAL A 2 8.68 28.53 -19.22
CA VAL A 2 8.16 28.93 -17.90
C VAL A 2 8.52 27.86 -16.88
N SER A 3 9.22 28.26 -15.83
CA SER A 3 9.62 27.36 -14.74
C SER A 3 8.52 27.28 -13.69
N LEU A 4 8.41 26.13 -13.00
CA LEU A 4 7.43 25.96 -11.90
C LEU A 4 7.58 27.05 -10.83
N ASN A 5 8.80 27.55 -10.62
CA ASN A 5 9.12 28.58 -9.63
C ASN A 5 8.64 29.99 -10.00
N GLU A 6 8.23 30.19 -11.24
CA GLU A 6 7.75 31.47 -11.76
C GLU A 6 6.22 31.56 -11.71
N LEU A 7 5.55 30.49 -11.29
CA LEU A 7 4.10 30.46 -11.14
C LEU A 7 3.67 31.21 -9.87
N PRO A 8 2.54 31.94 -9.92
CA PRO A 8 1.89 32.48 -8.73
C PRO A 8 1.58 31.40 -7.68
N SER A 9 1.62 31.77 -6.40
CA SER A 9 1.38 30.87 -5.26
C SER A 9 0.02 30.18 -5.30
N GLU A 10 -1.00 30.80 -5.90
CA GLU A 10 -2.33 30.22 -6.07
C GLU A 10 -2.30 29.01 -7.02
N LEU A 11 -1.56 29.14 -8.13
CA LEU A 11 -1.40 28.05 -9.10
C LEU A 11 -0.54 26.93 -8.52
N LEU A 12 0.52 27.29 -7.77
CA LEU A 12 1.32 26.30 -7.03
C LEU A 12 0.49 25.52 -6.03
N SER A 13 -0.35 26.20 -5.25
CA SER A 13 -1.27 25.56 -4.30
C SER A 13 -2.26 24.62 -4.99
N HIS A 14 -2.77 25.00 -6.17
CA HIS A 14 -3.62 24.15 -6.98
C HIS A 14 -2.88 22.88 -7.43
N VAL A 15 -1.64 23.01 -7.93
CA VAL A 15 -0.80 21.86 -8.30
C VAL A 15 -0.54 20.95 -7.09
N PHE A 16 -0.21 21.53 -5.93
CA PHE A 16 0.06 20.80 -4.70
C PHE A 16 -1.14 19.99 -4.22
N SER A 17 -2.37 20.42 -4.51
CA SER A 17 -3.59 19.68 -4.13
C SER A 17 -3.69 18.29 -4.78
N TYR A 18 -3.12 18.11 -5.97
CA TYR A 18 -3.06 16.81 -6.65
C TYR A 18 -1.96 15.89 -6.11
N THR A 19 -1.15 16.38 -5.18
CA THR A 19 -0.04 15.61 -4.58
C THR A 19 -0.37 15.02 -3.22
N GLU A 20 -1.64 15.11 -2.81
CA GLU A 20 -2.09 14.54 -1.54
C GLU A 20 -1.85 13.03 -1.49
N PRO A 21 -1.40 12.50 -0.34
CA PRO A 21 -0.87 11.15 -0.23
C PRO A 21 -1.95 10.05 -0.34
N ASP A 22 -3.22 10.40 -0.10
CA ASP A 22 -4.37 9.53 -0.29
C ASP A 22 -4.73 9.30 -1.76
N LEU A 23 -4.40 10.23 -2.66
CA LEU A 23 -4.61 10.08 -4.10
C LEU A 23 -3.67 9.05 -4.72
N ASN A 24 -2.45 8.92 -4.21
CA ASN A 24 -1.48 7.94 -4.67
C ASN A 24 -0.66 7.37 -3.50
N PRO A 25 -1.23 6.41 -2.74
CA PRO A 25 -0.61 5.89 -1.52
C PRO A 25 0.59 4.98 -1.80
N ALA A 26 0.80 4.56 -3.05
CA ALA A 26 1.91 3.69 -3.45
C ALA A 26 3.26 4.43 -3.57
N LEU A 27 3.26 5.77 -3.50
CA LEU A 27 4.49 6.55 -3.60
C LEU A 27 5.40 6.31 -2.39
N SER A 28 6.67 6.00 -2.68
CA SER A 28 7.73 5.85 -1.68
C SER A 28 8.16 7.19 -1.09
N ILE A 29 8.07 8.27 -1.88
CA ILE A 29 8.38 9.64 -1.50
C ILE A 29 7.19 10.51 -1.86
N TYR A 30 6.69 11.29 -0.90
CA TYR A 30 5.60 12.22 -1.17
C TYR A 30 6.03 13.36 -2.07
N PRO A 31 5.23 13.74 -3.08
CA PRO A 31 5.65 14.78 -4.01
C PRO A 31 5.90 16.12 -3.31
N LEU A 32 5.15 16.47 -2.24
CA LEU A 32 5.44 17.66 -1.43
C LEU A 32 6.84 17.62 -0.77
N ASN A 33 7.30 16.44 -0.33
CA ASN A 33 8.65 16.30 0.21
C ASN A 33 9.71 16.42 -0.89
N ALA A 34 9.45 15.84 -2.06
CA ALA A 34 10.34 15.94 -3.21
C ALA A 34 10.45 17.38 -3.71
N LEU A 35 9.33 18.08 -3.89
CA LEU A 35 9.27 19.48 -4.30
C LEU A 35 10.01 20.39 -3.33
N ALA A 36 9.79 20.22 -2.03
CA ALA A 36 10.50 21.01 -1.01
C ALA A 36 12.01 20.72 -0.91
N ALA A 37 12.49 19.62 -1.50
CA ALA A 37 13.91 19.30 -1.58
C ALA A 37 14.60 19.93 -2.80
N THR A 38 13.83 20.38 -3.81
CA THR A 38 14.40 20.89 -5.07
C THR A 38 15.05 22.27 -4.93
N ASN A 39 14.37 23.24 -4.31
CA ASN A 39 14.90 24.58 -4.09
C ASN A 39 14.29 25.27 -2.86
N LYS A 40 14.85 26.43 -2.48
CA LYS A 40 14.41 27.20 -1.31
C LYS A 40 13.00 27.79 -1.47
N HIS A 41 12.66 28.28 -2.67
CA HIS A 41 11.36 28.90 -2.93
C HIS A 41 10.21 27.90 -2.80
N LEU A 42 10.25 26.76 -3.50
CA LEU A 42 9.24 25.70 -3.40
C LEU A 42 9.17 25.11 -2.00
N LYS A 43 10.29 25.06 -1.27
CA LYS A 43 10.26 24.69 0.14
C LYS A 43 9.40 25.65 0.96
N GLU A 44 9.54 26.96 0.77
CA GLU A 44 8.74 27.97 1.48
C GLU A 44 7.26 27.88 1.08
N GLU A 45 6.96 27.74 -0.21
CA GLU A 45 5.60 27.57 -0.73
C GLU A 45 4.92 26.31 -0.19
N VAL A 46 5.62 25.17 -0.18
CA VAL A 46 5.08 23.92 0.38
C VAL A 46 4.85 24.02 1.89
N GLU A 47 5.70 24.74 2.63
CA GLU A 47 5.49 24.97 4.06
C GLU A 47 4.30 25.90 4.33
N GLU A 48 4.08 26.93 3.51
CA GLU A 48 2.88 27.78 3.58
C GLU A 48 1.63 26.99 3.21
N TYR A 49 1.67 26.21 2.12
CA TYR A 49 0.57 25.33 1.73
C TYR A 49 0.19 24.36 2.86
N ALA A 50 1.18 23.70 3.48
CA ALA A 50 0.94 22.84 4.64
C ALA A 50 0.38 23.61 5.86
N ARG A 51 0.80 24.87 6.06
CA ARG A 51 0.26 25.74 7.12
C ARG A 51 -1.23 26.06 6.88
N ILE A 52 -1.59 26.38 5.63
CA ILE A 52 -2.98 26.62 5.22
C ILE A 52 -3.83 25.38 5.47
N LEU A 53 -3.34 24.20 5.10
CA LEU A 53 -4.03 22.93 5.31
C LEU A 53 -4.24 22.60 6.79
N LEU A 54 -3.22 22.83 7.63
CA LEU A 54 -3.32 22.65 9.08
C LEU A 54 -4.37 23.58 9.70
N LYS A 55 -4.43 24.85 9.24
CA LYS A 55 -5.45 25.80 9.67
C LYS A 55 -6.83 25.35 9.21
N LYS A 56 -6.98 25.00 7.93
CA LYS A 56 -8.26 24.59 7.32
C LYS A 56 -8.87 23.35 7.98
N HIS A 57 -8.07 22.32 8.24
CA HIS A 57 -8.58 21.01 8.67
C HIS A 57 -8.52 20.76 10.18
N ARG A 58 -7.77 21.57 10.93
CA ARG A 58 -7.56 21.35 12.37
C ARG A 58 -7.61 22.61 13.22
N ASP A 59 -7.85 23.77 12.60
CA ASP A 59 -7.73 25.09 13.25
C ASP A 59 -6.40 25.27 14.01
N ILE A 60 -5.36 24.59 13.54
CA ILE A 60 -4.02 24.74 14.06
C ILE A 60 -3.42 25.92 13.31
N VAL A 61 -3.03 26.96 14.03
CA VAL A 61 -2.23 28.06 13.49
C VAL A 61 -0.79 27.89 13.97
N PRO A 62 0.10 27.25 13.17
CA PRO A 62 1.50 27.14 13.50
C PRO A 62 2.13 28.54 13.57
N PRO A 63 2.99 28.84 14.55
CA PRO A 63 3.70 30.12 14.58
C PRO A 63 4.57 30.26 13.32
N LYS A 64 4.62 31.47 12.74
CA LYS A 64 5.39 31.78 11.52
C LYS A 64 6.87 31.37 11.61
N LYS A 65 7.44 31.34 12.82
CA LYS A 65 8.83 30.91 13.11
C LYS A 65 8.90 29.61 13.93
N SER A 66 8.11 28.60 13.54
CA SER A 66 8.18 27.27 14.16
C SER A 66 9.49 26.56 13.82
N ARG A 67 10.18 25.97 14.83
CA ARG A 67 11.29 25.03 14.59
C ARG A 67 10.84 23.72 13.93
N LYS A 68 9.53 23.42 13.99
CA LYS A 68 8.93 22.22 13.40
C LYS A 68 8.32 22.58 12.04
N SER A 69 8.69 21.80 11.01
CA SER A 69 8.11 21.88 9.66
C SER A 69 6.60 21.61 9.70
N CYS A 70 5.82 22.47 9.08
CA CYS A 70 4.37 22.31 8.91
C CYS A 70 4.07 21.10 8.03
N ARG A 71 4.87 20.91 6.96
CA ARG A 71 4.80 19.72 6.09
C ARG A 71 5.00 18.43 6.87
N ARG A 72 6.00 18.37 7.75
CA ARG A 72 6.25 17.18 8.60
C ARG A 72 5.03 16.83 9.45
N ARG A 73 4.34 17.84 9.98
CA ARG A 73 3.12 17.64 10.76
C ARG A 73 1.95 17.18 9.87
N TRP A 74 1.74 17.84 8.73
CA TRP A 74 0.68 17.48 7.77
C TRP A 74 0.79 16.02 7.29
N LEU A 75 1.98 15.62 6.83
CA LEU A 75 2.19 14.29 6.24
C LEU A 75 2.56 13.20 7.25
N GLY A 76 3.04 13.57 8.44
CA GLY A 76 3.67 12.65 9.39
C GLY A 76 2.90 12.45 10.69
N GLU A 77 1.97 13.34 11.04
CA GLU A 77 1.25 13.30 12.32
C GLU A 77 -0.27 13.25 12.18
N LEU A 78 -0.80 13.45 10.97
CA LEU A 78 -2.23 13.43 10.69
C LEU A 78 -2.57 12.27 9.76
N CYS A 79 -3.71 11.63 10.01
CA CYS A 79 -4.30 10.65 9.09
C CYS A 79 -4.55 11.32 7.73
N ALA A 80 -4.12 10.68 6.64
CA ALA A 80 -4.31 11.20 5.29
C ALA A 80 -5.78 11.45 4.94
N PHE A 81 -6.71 10.68 5.50
CA PHE A 81 -8.14 10.78 5.17
C PHE A 81 -8.88 11.70 6.16
N CYS A 82 -9.07 11.27 7.40
CA CYS A 82 -9.86 12.03 8.38
C CYS A 82 -9.12 13.20 9.04
N LYS A 83 -7.83 13.39 8.73
CA LYS A 83 -6.95 14.44 9.28
C LYS A 83 -6.85 14.47 10.82
N LYS A 84 -7.34 13.46 11.53
CA LYS A 84 -7.13 13.25 12.99
C LYS A 84 -5.66 12.89 13.25
N ASN A 85 -5.16 13.18 14.45
CA ASN A 85 -3.80 12.81 14.83
C ASN A 85 -3.61 11.29 14.75
N SER A 86 -2.58 10.85 14.04
CA SER A 86 -2.18 9.44 13.97
C SER A 86 -0.67 9.35 13.75
N LYS A 87 -0.04 8.36 14.38
CA LYS A 87 1.34 7.94 14.08
C LYS A 87 1.38 6.59 13.36
N ARG A 88 0.23 5.93 13.25
CA ARG A 88 0.09 4.62 12.62
C ARG A 88 0.18 4.79 11.12
N ARG A 89 0.77 3.78 10.46
CA ARG A 89 0.82 3.69 9.01
C ARG A 89 -0.29 2.79 8.46
N ALA A 90 -0.68 3.03 7.22
CA ALA A 90 -1.63 2.18 6.52
C ALA A 90 -1.05 0.76 6.35
N CYS A 91 -1.93 -0.24 6.31
CA CYS A 91 -1.54 -1.65 6.32
C CYS A 91 -0.69 -2.03 5.10
N PHE A 92 -1.08 -1.55 3.92
CA PHE A 92 -0.37 -1.82 2.66
C PHE A 92 0.61 -0.73 2.25
N TYR A 93 0.55 0.44 2.90
CA TYR A 93 1.29 1.63 2.51
C TYR A 93 2.02 2.22 3.72
N PRO A 94 3.26 1.74 4.01
CA PRO A 94 4.02 2.16 5.19
C PRO A 94 4.37 3.64 5.21
N THR A 95 4.39 4.29 4.06
CA THR A 95 4.60 5.74 3.96
C THR A 95 3.37 6.51 4.40
N LEU A 96 2.15 5.99 4.23
CA LEU A 96 0.87 6.65 4.49
C LEU A 96 0.50 6.64 5.96
N VAL A 97 0.42 7.83 6.59
CA VAL A 97 -0.14 7.95 7.93
C VAL A 97 -1.65 7.76 7.83
N CYS A 98 -2.17 6.74 8.51
CA CYS A 98 -3.59 6.40 8.47
C CYS A 98 -4.05 5.87 9.84
N CYS A 99 -5.18 6.36 10.33
CA CYS A 99 -5.78 5.79 11.54
C CYS A 99 -6.39 4.41 11.23
N ILE A 100 -6.70 3.65 12.28
CA ILE A 100 -7.26 2.31 12.15
C ILE A 100 -8.63 2.28 11.47
N GLU A 101 -9.46 3.30 11.72
CA GLU A 101 -10.81 3.42 11.15
C GLU A 101 -10.73 3.64 9.64
N CYS A 102 -10.02 4.69 9.20
CA CYS A 102 -9.83 4.95 7.78
C CYS A 102 -9.06 3.83 7.08
N ASP A 103 -8.12 3.17 7.75
CA ASP A 103 -7.41 2.04 7.15
C ASP A 103 -8.36 0.86 6.86
N ARG A 104 -9.36 0.62 7.72
CA ARG A 104 -10.40 -0.40 7.50
C ARG A 104 -11.37 0.00 6.39
N GLU A 105 -11.72 1.27 6.32
CA GLU A 105 -12.66 1.81 5.34
C GLU A 105 -12.07 1.89 3.93
N GLN A 106 -10.84 2.39 3.81
CA GLN A 106 -10.19 2.69 2.53
C GLN A 106 -9.47 1.48 1.93
N PHE A 107 -8.99 0.56 2.77
CA PHE A 107 -8.20 -0.59 2.33
C PHE A 107 -8.87 -1.90 2.74
N ASP A 108 -9.70 -2.41 1.82
CA ASP A 108 -10.30 -3.73 1.94
C ASP A 108 -9.20 -4.80 1.94
N LYS A 109 -9.25 -5.63 2.97
CA LYS A 109 -8.21 -6.59 3.31
C LYS A 109 -8.80 -7.84 3.96
N MET A 110 -8.20 -8.97 3.67
CA MET A 110 -8.56 -10.26 4.24
C MET A 110 -7.33 -10.98 4.79
N THR A 111 -7.54 -11.89 5.73
CA THR A 111 -6.44 -12.75 6.20
C THR A 111 -6.08 -13.79 5.15
N MET A 112 -4.88 -14.35 5.22
CA MET A 112 -4.49 -15.49 4.37
C MET A 112 -5.49 -16.64 4.50
N THR A 113 -5.94 -16.96 5.72
CA THR A 113 -6.90 -18.04 5.98
C THR A 113 -8.24 -17.77 5.30
N ASP A 114 -8.73 -16.53 5.32
CA ASP A 114 -9.97 -16.16 4.65
C ASP A 114 -9.82 -16.20 3.13
N ALA A 115 -8.68 -15.76 2.60
CA ALA A 115 -8.39 -15.85 1.17
C ALA A 115 -8.46 -17.31 0.68
N LEU A 116 -7.80 -18.25 1.37
CA LEU A 116 -7.82 -19.67 1.05
C LEU A 116 -9.24 -20.24 1.07
N LYS A 117 -10.02 -19.93 2.13
CA LYS A 117 -11.40 -20.41 2.30
C LYS A 117 -12.37 -19.87 1.25
N THR A 118 -12.31 -18.57 0.97
CA THR A 118 -13.31 -17.88 0.13
C THR A 118 -13.01 -17.99 -1.37
N THR A 119 -11.73 -18.02 -1.75
CA THR A 119 -11.34 -18.01 -3.17
C THR A 119 -11.01 -19.39 -3.72
N ARG A 120 -10.71 -20.36 -2.85
CA ARG A 120 -10.16 -21.68 -3.18
C ARG A 120 -8.82 -21.62 -3.94
N LEU A 121 -8.13 -20.48 -3.87
CA LEU A 121 -6.73 -20.38 -4.29
C LEU A 121 -5.86 -21.13 -3.27
N SER A 122 -4.78 -21.75 -3.75
CA SER A 122 -3.76 -22.34 -2.90
C SER A 122 -2.78 -21.29 -2.38
N LYS A 123 -1.95 -21.65 -1.41
CA LYS A 123 -0.89 -20.76 -0.92
C LYS A 123 0.12 -20.40 -2.03
N LEU A 124 0.39 -21.35 -2.93
CA LEU A 124 1.24 -21.16 -4.10
C LEU A 124 0.62 -20.20 -5.12
N ASP A 125 -0.71 -20.05 -5.15
CA ASP A 125 -1.35 -19.06 -6.02
C ASP A 125 -1.28 -17.66 -5.42
N LEU A 126 -1.38 -17.54 -4.09
CA LEU A 126 -1.41 -16.25 -3.40
C LEU A 126 -0.04 -15.57 -3.35
N PHE A 127 1.04 -16.31 -3.08
CA PHE A 127 2.37 -15.74 -2.91
C PHE A 127 3.25 -15.99 -4.12
N THR A 128 3.99 -14.97 -4.54
CA THR A 128 4.93 -15.03 -5.66
C THR A 128 6.34 -14.66 -5.18
N PRO A 129 7.40 -15.18 -5.82
CA PRO A 129 7.37 -16.13 -6.94
C PRO A 129 6.83 -17.50 -6.52
N SER A 130 6.14 -18.18 -7.44
CA SER A 130 5.55 -19.51 -7.26
C SER A 130 5.85 -20.38 -8.47
N GLU A 131 6.10 -21.66 -8.23
CA GLU A 131 6.36 -22.65 -9.29
C GLU A 131 5.18 -22.78 -10.28
N LEU A 132 3.94 -22.59 -9.80
CA LEU A 132 2.74 -22.68 -10.65
C LEU A 132 2.61 -21.48 -11.58
N HIS A 133 3.02 -20.31 -11.10
CA HIS A 133 2.80 -19.02 -11.75
C HIS A 133 3.99 -18.08 -11.52
N PRO A 134 5.13 -18.32 -12.18
CA PRO A 134 6.35 -17.55 -11.96
C PRO A 134 6.22 -16.08 -12.39
N ASP A 135 5.38 -15.80 -13.39
CA ASP A 135 5.22 -14.46 -13.98
C ASP A 135 4.17 -13.59 -13.27
N LEU A 136 3.53 -14.09 -12.21
CA LEU A 136 2.55 -13.31 -11.48
C LEU A 136 3.23 -12.21 -10.65
N PRO A 137 2.71 -10.97 -10.67
CA PRO A 137 3.23 -9.91 -9.80
C PRO A 137 2.99 -10.27 -8.31
N PRO A 138 3.68 -9.67 -7.34
CA PRO A 138 3.34 -9.82 -5.93
C PRO A 138 1.99 -9.18 -5.59
N LEU A 139 1.22 -9.83 -4.70
CA LEU A 139 0.03 -9.20 -4.10
C LEU A 139 0.46 -8.11 -3.12
N ARG A 140 -0.36 -7.06 -2.95
CA ARG A 140 -0.15 -6.13 -1.83
C ARG A 140 -0.42 -6.85 -0.52
N THR A 141 0.60 -6.89 0.32
CA THR A 141 0.55 -7.52 1.64
C THR A 141 0.88 -6.51 2.73
N GLY A 142 0.23 -6.66 3.88
CA GLY A 142 0.48 -5.84 5.06
C GLY A 142 0.60 -6.71 6.31
N LEU A 143 1.31 -6.20 7.31
CA LEU A 143 1.40 -6.85 8.62
C LEU A 143 0.42 -6.19 9.57
N TYR A 144 -0.36 -7.00 10.30
CA TYR A 144 -1.34 -6.52 11.26
C TYR A 144 -1.16 -7.23 12.60
N PRO A 145 -0.96 -6.49 13.71
CA PRO A 145 -0.82 -7.10 15.03
C PRO A 145 -2.16 -7.70 15.46
N VAL A 146 -2.13 -8.96 15.87
CA VAL A 146 -3.26 -9.71 16.44
C VAL A 146 -2.89 -10.24 17.82
N TYR A 147 -3.87 -10.70 18.60
CA TYR A 147 -3.59 -11.28 19.91
C TYR A 147 -2.65 -12.49 19.77
N GLY A 148 -1.45 -12.39 20.35
CA GLY A 148 -0.44 -13.46 20.30
C GLY A 148 0.46 -13.48 19.05
N GLY A 149 0.41 -12.48 18.15
CA GLY A 149 1.34 -12.44 17.01
C GLY A 149 1.07 -11.37 15.95
N ILE A 150 1.65 -11.57 14.77
CA ILE A 150 1.45 -10.72 13.59
C ILE A 150 0.76 -11.56 12.51
N ALA A 151 -0.35 -11.05 11.97
CA ALA A 151 -1.06 -11.65 10.86
C ALA A 151 -0.67 -10.96 9.54
N THR A 152 -0.51 -11.75 8.48
CA THR A 152 -0.38 -11.23 7.12
C THR A 152 -1.76 -10.95 6.55
N MET A 153 -1.99 -9.69 6.20
CA MET A 153 -3.17 -9.21 5.49
C MET A 153 -2.88 -9.16 4.01
N LEU A 154 -3.85 -9.57 3.21
CA LEU A 154 -3.82 -9.51 1.74
C LEU A 154 -4.86 -8.50 1.26
N SER A 155 -4.54 -7.74 0.22
CA SER A 155 -5.51 -6.85 -0.42
C SER A 155 -6.62 -7.69 -1.07
N THR A 156 -7.86 -7.50 -0.60
CA THR A 156 -9.04 -8.16 -1.16
C THR A 156 -9.17 -8.00 -2.67
N PRO A 157 -9.10 -6.78 -3.25
CA PRO A 157 -9.19 -6.62 -4.71
C PRO A 157 -8.08 -7.33 -5.46
N ASP A 158 -6.84 -7.35 -4.96
CA ASP A 158 -5.75 -8.07 -5.63
C ASP A 158 -5.96 -9.59 -5.62
N VAL A 159 -6.46 -10.13 -4.51
CA VAL A 159 -6.79 -11.56 -4.38
C VAL A 159 -7.90 -11.95 -5.36
N LEU A 160 -8.94 -11.11 -5.48
CA LEU A 160 -10.04 -11.35 -6.43
C LEU A 160 -9.59 -11.23 -7.89
N ALA A 161 -8.77 -10.23 -8.22
CA ALA A 161 -8.18 -10.06 -9.54
C ALA A 161 -7.30 -11.26 -9.90
N ARG A 162 -6.49 -11.76 -8.95
CA ARG A 162 -5.68 -12.96 -9.12
C ARG A 162 -6.53 -14.19 -9.38
N LYS A 163 -7.60 -14.39 -8.61
CA LYS A 163 -8.55 -15.49 -8.81
C LYS A 163 -9.14 -15.46 -10.22
N ALA A 164 -9.55 -14.27 -10.70
CA ALA A 164 -10.08 -14.10 -12.04
C ALA A 164 -9.02 -14.46 -13.11
N TYR A 165 -7.80 -13.96 -12.94
CA TYR A 165 -6.69 -14.25 -13.85
C TYR A 165 -6.36 -15.75 -13.92
N ILE A 166 -6.13 -16.40 -12.78
CA ILE A 166 -5.80 -17.85 -12.74
C ILE A 166 -6.92 -18.69 -13.36
N LYS A 167 -8.18 -18.33 -13.15
CA LYS A 167 -9.32 -19.00 -13.80
C LYS A 167 -9.37 -18.80 -15.30
N SER A 168 -8.87 -17.68 -15.81
CA SER A 168 -8.80 -17.40 -17.25
C SER A 168 -7.65 -18.14 -17.94
N LEU A 169 -6.67 -18.63 -17.19
CA LEU A 169 -5.56 -19.39 -17.78
C LEU A 169 -6.06 -20.72 -18.34
N PRO A 170 -5.61 -21.11 -19.54
CA PRO A 170 -5.92 -22.42 -20.08
C PRO A 170 -5.40 -23.48 -19.12
N LYS A 171 -6.25 -24.45 -18.77
CA LYS A 171 -5.85 -25.58 -17.93
C LYS A 171 -4.63 -26.21 -18.59
N ARG A 172 -3.47 -26.15 -17.92
CA ARG A 172 -2.31 -26.94 -18.33
C ARG A 172 -2.81 -28.38 -18.41
N LYS A 173 -2.80 -28.97 -19.61
CA LYS A 173 -2.92 -30.41 -19.74
C LYS A 173 -1.83 -30.96 -18.84
N ALA A 174 -2.22 -31.72 -17.83
CA ALA A 174 -1.26 -32.46 -17.03
C ALA A 174 -0.55 -33.39 -18.01
N ASN A 175 0.60 -32.97 -18.53
CA ASN A 175 1.60 -33.90 -18.99
C ASN A 175 2.02 -34.63 -17.72
N ARG A 176 1.25 -35.67 -17.36
CA ARG A 176 1.76 -36.71 -16.49
C ARG A 176 3.05 -37.14 -17.20
N PRO A 177 4.23 -36.99 -16.58
CA PRO A 177 5.37 -37.75 -17.06
C PRO A 177 4.88 -39.21 -17.10
N ALA A 178 5.06 -39.87 -18.25
CA ALA A 178 4.84 -41.30 -18.34
C ALA A 178 5.80 -41.94 -17.33
N THR A 179 5.34 -42.16 -16.10
CA THR A 179 6.00 -43.06 -15.19
C THR A 179 5.69 -44.44 -15.72
N ASP A 180 6.63 -44.97 -16.50
CA ASP A 180 6.73 -46.37 -16.90
C ASP A 180 7.00 -47.26 -15.68
N LEU A 181 6.11 -47.23 -14.69
CA LEU A 181 6.13 -48.13 -13.56
C LEU A 181 4.86 -48.99 -13.63
N PRO A 182 5.00 -50.31 -13.89
CA PRO A 182 3.86 -51.19 -14.01
C PRO A 182 3.08 -51.26 -12.69
N ILE A 183 1.76 -51.32 -12.85
CA ILE A 183 0.79 -51.52 -11.77
C ILE A 183 1.10 -52.88 -11.12
N GLY A 184 1.58 -52.90 -9.87
CA GLY A 184 1.74 -54.17 -9.13
C GLY A 184 2.77 -54.29 -8.01
N LEU A 185 3.36 -53.23 -7.46
CA LEU A 185 4.23 -53.34 -6.28
C LEU A 185 3.83 -52.39 -5.14
N GLU A 186 2.60 -52.56 -4.66
CA GLU A 186 2.30 -52.26 -3.25
C GLU A 186 2.92 -53.36 -2.39
N LYS A 187 3.97 -53.03 -1.62
CA LYS A 187 4.17 -53.54 -0.25
C LYS A 187 5.40 -52.93 0.42
N ARG A 188 5.13 -52.29 1.57
CA ARG A 188 5.95 -52.19 2.79
C ARG A 188 7.37 -51.66 2.66
N VAL A 189 7.59 -50.48 3.23
CA VAL A 189 8.55 -50.32 4.33
C VAL A 189 7.97 -49.34 5.36
N ARG A 190 7.44 -49.90 6.46
CA ARG A 190 7.48 -49.25 7.78
C ARG A 190 8.90 -49.47 8.34
N HIS A 191 9.23 -48.70 9.37
CA HIS A 191 10.43 -48.74 10.23
C HIS A 191 11.42 -47.63 9.87
N THR A 192 11.86 -46.76 10.79
CA THR A 192 11.89 -46.78 12.27
C THR A 192 11.87 -45.36 12.80
#